data_AF-A0AB73H478-F1
#
_entry.id   AF-A0AB73H478-F1
#
_cell.length_a   1.000
_cell.length_b   1.000
_cell.length_c   1.000
_cell.angle_alpha   90.00
_cell.angle_beta   90.00
_cell.angle_gamma   90.00
#
_symmetry.space_group_name_H-M   'P 1'
#
loop_
_entity.id
_entity.type
_entity.pdbx_description
1 polymer ?
#
loop_
_entity_poly.entity_id
_entity_poly.type
_entity_poly.pdbx_seq_one_letter_code
_entity_poly.pdbx_strand_id
1 'polypeptide(L)'
;MTKPDAKQAVRQTEPTTKAAQLREVMPEIEKKLAAGVQLRTIHKALTDAGFDLTFQTLKTYLYRYRKKHQAKTVRQQTESVGSRSAGTPTPASSQSDESVSDETYSSEPPTPRGPISMQELDRLMKPDPAKQAQDIARYERLAKQKERSRK
;
A
#
# COMPACT_ATOMS: atom_id res chain seq x y z
N MET A 1 19.86 35.11 -29.04
CA MET A 1 20.18 33.73 -28.61
C MET A 1 19.02 33.25 -27.74
N THR A 2 18.06 32.56 -28.35
CA THR A 2 16.80 32.16 -27.71
C THR A 2 17.09 31.04 -26.72
N LYS A 3 16.81 31.25 -25.43
CA LYS A 3 16.94 30.20 -24.40
C LYS A 3 16.09 28.99 -24.83
N PRO A 4 16.63 27.75 -24.81
CA PRO A 4 15.81 26.58 -25.08
C PRO A 4 14.67 26.53 -24.08
N ASP A 5 13.44 26.33 -24.58
CA ASP A 5 12.26 26.14 -23.75
C ASP A 5 12.51 24.93 -22.83
N ALA A 6 12.58 25.19 -21.53
CA ALA A 6 12.85 24.16 -20.52
C ALA A 6 11.85 22.98 -20.62
N LYS A 7 10.63 23.22 -21.12
CA LYS A 7 9.64 22.15 -21.34
C LYS A 7 10.03 21.20 -22.46
N GLN A 8 10.70 21.69 -23.50
CA GLN A 8 11.16 20.87 -24.63
C GLN A 8 12.35 20.00 -24.22
N ALA A 9 13.26 20.53 -23.39
CA ALA A 9 14.37 19.78 -22.83
C ALA A 9 13.89 18.61 -21.93
N VAL A 10 12.88 18.82 -21.08
CA VAL A 10 12.34 17.77 -20.19
C VAL A 10 11.55 16.69 -20.95
N ARG A 11 11.00 16.98 -22.13
CA ARG A 11 10.29 15.98 -22.94
C ARG A 11 11.22 15.02 -23.67
N GLN A 12 12.46 15.46 -23.92
CA GLN A 12 13.48 14.67 -24.60
C GLN A 12 14.27 13.78 -23.63
N THR A 13 14.04 13.90 -22.32
CA THR A 13 14.72 13.03 -21.35
C THR A 13 14.11 11.65 -21.34
N GLU A 14 14.93 10.65 -21.61
CA GLU A 14 14.53 9.26 -21.53
C GLU A 14 14.35 8.85 -20.06
N PRO A 15 13.40 7.94 -19.76
CA PRO A 15 13.23 7.40 -18.43
C PRO A 15 14.49 6.64 -17.99
N THR A 16 15.30 7.28 -17.15
CA THR A 16 16.60 6.73 -16.71
C THR A 16 16.44 5.61 -15.68
N THR A 17 15.32 5.58 -14.96
CA THR A 17 15.11 4.57 -13.91
C THR A 17 14.48 3.31 -14.49
N LYS A 18 14.97 2.14 -14.07
CA LYS A 18 14.40 0.83 -14.42
C LYS A 18 12.89 0.79 -14.15
N ALA A 19 12.44 1.43 -13.06
CA ALA A 19 11.05 1.54 -12.68
C ALA A 19 10.20 2.38 -13.66
N ALA A 20 10.79 3.40 -14.29
CA ALA A 20 10.12 4.22 -15.29
C ALA A 20 10.03 3.48 -16.63
N GLN A 21 11.11 2.84 -17.07
CA GLN A 21 11.12 1.97 -18.26
C GLN A 21 10.09 0.84 -18.13
N LEU A 22 9.99 0.23 -16.94
CA LEU A 22 9.01 -0.81 -16.67
C LEU A 22 7.56 -0.30 -16.83
N ARG A 23 7.26 0.95 -16.43
CA ARG A 23 5.90 1.52 -16.57
C ARG A 23 5.49 1.71 -18.02
N GLU A 24 6.44 1.94 -18.92
CA GLU A 24 6.18 2.08 -20.35
C GLU A 24 5.73 0.76 -20.97
N VAL A 25 6.33 -0.36 -20.56
CA VAL A 25 5.99 -1.71 -21.05
C VAL A 25 4.83 -2.38 -20.28
N MET A 26 4.39 -1.82 -19.15
CA MET A 26 3.27 -2.36 -18.35
C MET A 26 1.97 -2.61 -19.16
N PRO A 27 1.51 -1.70 -20.05
CA PRO A 27 0.29 -1.95 -20.85
C PRO A 27 0.40 -3.21 -21.72
N GLU A 28 1.57 -3.44 -22.33
CA GLU A 28 1.82 -4.62 -23.17
C GLU A 28 1.89 -5.90 -22.33
N ILE A 29 2.47 -5.82 -21.13
CA ILE A 29 2.48 -6.94 -20.18
C ILE A 29 1.05 -7.36 -19.84
N GLU A 30 0.16 -6.42 -19.51
CA GLU A 30 -1.25 -6.74 -19.20
C GLU A 30 -1.99 -7.33 -20.40
N LYS A 31 -1.73 -6.85 -21.63
CA LYS A 31 -2.30 -7.48 -22.85
C LYS A 31 -1.86 -8.93 -23.00
N LYS A 32 -0.57 -9.22 -22.77
CA LYS A 32 -0.04 -10.59 -22.82
C LYS A 32 -0.61 -11.48 -21.72
N LEU A 33 -0.80 -10.94 -20.51
CA LEU A 33 -1.47 -11.63 -19.41
C LEU A 33 -2.94 -11.93 -19.75
N ALA A 34 -3.66 -10.97 -20.35
CA ALA A 34 -5.04 -11.17 -20.80
C ALA A 34 -5.16 -12.21 -21.93
N ALA A 35 -4.13 -12.34 -22.76
CA ALA A 35 -4.00 -13.41 -23.75
C ALA A 35 -3.61 -14.78 -23.15
N GLY A 36 -3.44 -14.88 -21.82
CA GLY A 36 -3.16 -16.14 -21.13
C GLY A 36 -1.67 -16.48 -20.96
N VAL A 37 -0.76 -15.57 -21.28
CA VAL A 37 0.68 -15.80 -21.05
C VAL A 37 0.98 -15.82 -19.56
N GLN A 38 1.76 -16.79 -19.10
CA GLN A 38 2.16 -16.88 -17.69
C GLN A 38 3.08 -15.72 -17.29
N LEU A 39 2.86 -15.17 -16.10
CA LEU A 39 3.68 -14.07 -15.57
C LEU A 39 5.16 -14.45 -15.42
N ARG A 40 5.47 -15.73 -15.12
CA ARG A 40 6.86 -16.22 -15.04
C ARG A 40 7.58 -16.13 -16.39
N THR A 41 6.89 -16.47 -17.48
CA THR A 41 7.44 -16.36 -18.84
C THR A 41 7.73 -14.91 -19.20
N ILE A 42 6.82 -14.00 -18.84
CA ILE A 42 7.03 -12.56 -19.05
C ILE A 42 8.21 -12.06 -18.22
N HIS A 43 8.32 -12.49 -16.96
CA HIS A 43 9.45 -12.12 -16.09
C HIS A 43 10.78 -12.57 -16.69
N LYS A 44 10.86 -13.81 -17.18
CA LYS A 44 12.06 -14.31 -17.88
C LYS A 44 12.38 -13.45 -19.11
N ALA A 45 11.39 -13.16 -19.96
CA ALA A 45 11.60 -12.31 -21.15
C ALA A 45 12.08 -10.89 -20.79
N LEU A 46 11.58 -10.32 -19.69
CA LEU A 46 12.03 -9.03 -19.18
C LEU A 46 13.48 -9.11 -18.70
N THR A 47 13.85 -10.14 -17.95
CA THR A 47 15.24 -10.35 -17.50
C THR A 47 16.19 -10.58 -18.67
N ASP A 48 15.79 -11.37 -19.66
CA ASP A 48 16.54 -11.60 -20.91
C ASP A 48 16.74 -10.28 -21.69
N ALA A 49 15.80 -9.33 -21.59
CA ALA A 49 15.89 -7.98 -22.17
C ALA A 49 16.67 -6.96 -21.30
N GLY A 50 17.29 -7.40 -20.19
CA GLY A 50 18.10 -6.54 -19.32
C GLY A 50 17.34 -5.89 -18.16
N PHE A 51 16.07 -6.22 -17.95
CA PHE A 51 15.33 -5.80 -16.76
C PHE A 51 15.68 -6.70 -15.58
N ASP A 52 16.70 -6.30 -14.82
CA ASP A 52 17.05 -6.94 -13.57
C ASP A 52 16.06 -6.54 -12.46
N LEU A 53 14.97 -7.31 -12.38
CA LEU A 53 13.86 -7.16 -11.45
C LEU A 53 13.60 -8.52 -10.82
N THR A 54 13.26 -8.57 -9.54
CA THR A 54 12.76 -9.82 -8.95
C THR A 54 11.32 -10.10 -9.42
N PHE A 55 10.94 -11.38 -9.42
CA PHE A 55 9.56 -11.78 -9.71
C PHE A 55 8.55 -11.12 -8.76
N GLN A 56 8.93 -10.93 -7.49
CA GLN A 56 8.10 -10.26 -6.50
C GLN A 56 7.93 -8.76 -6.81
N THR A 57 9.01 -8.09 -7.24
CA THR A 57 8.95 -6.70 -7.69
C THR A 57 7.97 -6.55 -8.85
N LEU A 58 8.01 -7.43 -9.84
CA LEU A 58 7.07 -7.39 -10.98
C LEU A 58 5.61 -7.51 -10.53
N LYS A 59 5.30 -8.42 -9.59
CA LYS A 59 3.95 -8.53 -9.00
C LYS A 59 3.49 -7.26 -8.31
N THR A 60 4.34 -6.67 -7.46
CA THR A 60 4.02 -5.42 -6.76
C THR A 60 3.76 -4.29 -7.74
N TYR A 61 4.55 -4.20 -8.81
CA TYR A 61 4.37 -3.20 -9.85
C TYR A 61 3.06 -3.38 -10.63
N LEU A 62 2.72 -4.61 -11.00
CA LEU A 62 1.43 -4.93 -11.62
C LEU A 62 0.25 -4.54 -10.71
N TYR A 63 0.32 -4.88 -9.43
CA TYR A 63 -0.72 -4.47 -8.47
C TYR A 63 -0.88 -2.95 -8.42
N ARG A 64 0.23 -2.21 -8.30
CA ARG A 64 0.20 -0.74 -8.28
C ARG A 64 -0.31 -0.16 -9.60
N TYR A 65 0.05 -0.77 -10.73
CA TYR A 65 -0.43 -0.39 -12.05
C TYR A 65 -1.95 -0.55 -12.14
N ARG A 66 -2.49 -1.73 -11.83
CA ARG A 66 -3.93 -2.01 -11.80
C ARG A 66 -4.68 -1.05 -10.90
N LYS A 67 -4.21 -0.84 -9.67
CA LYS A 67 -4.86 0.08 -8.71
C LYS A 67 -4.97 1.51 -9.25
N LYS A 68 -3.92 2.01 -9.90
CA LYS A 68 -3.93 3.35 -10.52
C LYS A 68 -4.84 3.44 -11.73
N HIS A 69 -4.88 2.40 -12.56
CA HIS A 69 -5.72 2.37 -13.76
C HIS A 69 -7.21 2.24 -13.43
N GLN A 70 -7.57 1.43 -12.41
CA GLN A 70 -8.95 1.34 -11.92
C GLN A 70 -9.44 2.66 -11.29
N ALA A 71 -8.57 3.39 -10.59
CA ALA A 71 -8.95 4.71 -10.07
C ALA A 71 -9.19 5.75 -11.18
N LYS A 72 -8.49 5.62 -12.32
CA LYS A 72 -8.62 6.54 -13.45
C LYS A 72 -9.89 6.27 -14.29
N THR A 73 -10.26 5.01 -14.47
CA THR A 73 -11.51 4.63 -15.15
C THR A 73 -12.74 5.11 -14.37
N VAL A 74 -12.72 4.98 -13.04
CA VAL A 74 -13.79 5.52 -12.17
C VAL A 74 -13.91 7.04 -12.30
N ARG A 75 -12.78 7.76 -12.32
CA ARG A 75 -12.79 9.24 -12.42
C ARG A 75 -13.23 9.76 -13.79
N GLN A 76 -12.97 9.01 -14.86
CA GLN A 76 -13.45 9.36 -16.21
C GLN A 76 -14.92 9.03 -16.43
N GLN A 77 -15.47 8.03 -15.73
CA GLN A 77 -16.92 7.76 -15.76
C GLN A 77 -17.73 8.81 -14.99
N THR A 78 -17.13 9.53 -14.03
CA THR A 78 -17.80 10.61 -13.30
C THR A 78 -17.84 11.95 -14.04
N GLU A 79 -17.12 12.13 -15.15
CA GLU A 79 -17.12 13.39 -15.93
C GLU A 79 -18.07 13.37 -17.13
N SER A 80 -18.72 12.23 -17.43
CA SER A 80 -19.69 12.10 -18.55
C SER A 80 -21.15 11.91 -18.12
N VAL A 81 -21.46 11.98 -16.83
CA VAL A 81 -22.86 11.94 -16.36
C VAL A 81 -23.10 13.15 -15.47
N GLY A 82 -23.75 14.16 -16.03
CA GLY A 82 -24.19 15.33 -15.29
C GLY A 82 -25.10 14.94 -14.12
N SER A 83 -24.80 15.53 -12.98
CA SER A 83 -25.71 15.90 -11.88
C SER A 83 -26.79 14.90 -11.47
N ARG A 84 -26.61 14.29 -10.27
CA ARG A 84 -27.38 14.69 -9.08
C ARG A 84 -26.93 13.95 -7.79
N SER A 85 -26.97 14.75 -6.72
CA SER A 85 -27.07 14.40 -5.30
C SER A 85 -25.79 14.10 -4.51
N ALA A 86 -25.22 15.20 -4.00
CA ALA A 86 -24.97 15.49 -2.58
C ALA A 86 -24.68 14.33 -1.61
N GLY A 87 -23.52 14.42 -0.94
CA GLY A 87 -23.17 13.63 0.24
C GLY A 87 -21.72 13.87 0.70
N THR A 88 -21.48 15.10 1.19
CA THR A 88 -20.50 15.62 2.18
C THR A 88 -19.19 14.83 2.48
N PRO A 89 -18.04 15.54 2.60
CA PRO A 89 -16.70 14.93 2.69
C PRO A 89 -16.33 14.56 4.13
N THR A 90 -15.12 14.02 4.33
CA THR A 90 -14.05 14.34 5.34
C THR A 90 -13.24 13.04 5.67
N PRO A 91 -11.99 13.11 6.17
CA PRO A 91 -10.77 13.23 5.40
C PRO A 91 -9.84 12.00 5.58
N ALA A 92 -8.72 12.03 4.85
CA ALA A 92 -7.59 11.13 4.98
C ALA A 92 -6.98 11.10 6.39
N SER A 93 -6.49 9.94 6.81
CA SER A 93 -5.15 9.84 7.41
C SER A 93 -4.63 8.41 7.30
N SER A 94 -3.65 8.22 6.43
CA SER A 94 -2.76 7.06 6.44
C SER A 94 -1.38 7.59 6.82
N GLN A 95 -0.99 7.36 8.06
CA GLN A 95 0.39 7.29 8.52
C GLN A 95 0.40 6.14 9.54
N SER A 96 0.96 4.97 9.22
CA SER A 96 2.40 4.66 9.16
C SER A 96 3.07 4.80 10.52
N ASP A 97 3.15 3.69 11.26
CA ASP A 97 4.20 3.38 12.23
C ASP A 97 4.33 1.86 12.19
N GLU A 98 5.35 1.34 11.52
CA GLU A 98 6.71 1.15 12.06
C GLU A 98 6.75 -0.03 13.03
N SER A 99 7.53 -1.02 12.61
CA SER A 99 7.88 -2.24 13.31
C SER A 99 8.26 -2.01 14.77
N VAL A 100 7.65 -2.80 15.64
CA VAL A 100 8.31 -3.29 16.85
C VAL A 100 8.38 -4.81 16.75
N SER A 101 9.61 -5.29 16.57
CA SER A 101 9.97 -6.69 16.74
C SER A 101 9.96 -6.99 18.23
N ASP A 102 9.06 -7.87 18.65
CA ASP A 102 9.23 -8.64 19.88
C ASP A 102 9.27 -10.12 19.50
N GLU A 103 10.50 -10.58 19.27
CA GLU A 103 10.85 -11.98 19.18
C GLU A 103 10.73 -12.58 20.59
N THR A 104 9.50 -12.91 20.99
CA THR A 104 9.27 -13.84 22.09
C THR A 104 8.95 -15.19 21.47
N TYR A 105 9.97 -16.05 21.47
CA TYR A 105 9.86 -17.49 21.31
C TYR A 105 8.71 -18.02 22.18
N SER A 106 7.56 -18.28 21.57
CA SER A 106 6.57 -19.21 22.10
C SER A 106 6.12 -20.07 20.93
N SER A 107 6.78 -21.22 20.82
CA SER A 107 6.52 -22.25 19.84
C SER A 107 5.15 -22.88 20.10
N GLU A 108 4.09 -22.31 19.54
CA GLU A 108 2.86 -23.06 19.28
C GLU A 108 2.45 -22.89 17.81
N PRO A 109 2.14 -23.99 17.10
CA PRO A 109 1.78 -23.93 15.69
C PRO A 109 0.51 -23.08 15.52
N PRO A 110 0.43 -22.20 14.50
CA PRO A 110 -0.79 -21.45 14.24
C PRO A 110 -1.87 -22.45 13.82
N THR A 111 -2.77 -22.79 14.75
CA THR A 111 -4.04 -23.42 14.41
C THR A 111 -4.71 -22.57 13.33
N PRO A 112 -5.18 -23.16 12.21
CA PRO A 112 -5.88 -22.39 11.19
C PRO A 112 -7.10 -21.74 11.82
N ARG A 113 -7.01 -20.43 12.08
CA ARG A 113 -8.11 -19.66 12.65
C ARG A 113 -9.21 -19.62 11.60
N GLY A 114 -10.27 -20.38 11.83
CA GLY A 114 -11.53 -20.20 11.12
C GLY A 114 -12.02 -18.75 11.22
N PRO A 115 -13.08 -18.39 10.49
CA PRO A 115 -13.66 -17.05 10.60
C PRO A 115 -13.96 -16.73 12.07
N ILE A 116 -13.46 -15.59 12.54
CA ILE A 116 -13.69 -15.08 13.89
C ILE A 116 -15.20 -15.03 14.12
N SER A 117 -15.68 -15.62 15.21
CA SER A 117 -17.11 -15.62 15.52
C SER A 117 -17.60 -14.19 15.80
N MET A 118 -18.86 -13.89 15.50
CA MET A 118 -19.44 -12.56 15.79
C MET A 118 -19.32 -12.17 17.27
N GLN A 119 -19.33 -13.16 18.17
CA GLN A 119 -19.17 -12.94 19.61
C GLN A 119 -17.72 -12.62 19.98
N GLU A 120 -16.75 -13.26 19.32
CA GLU A 120 -15.33 -12.99 19.52
C GLU A 120 -14.95 -11.61 18.96
N LEU A 121 -15.56 -11.21 17.84
CA LEU A 121 -15.44 -9.86 17.30
C LEU A 121 -16.00 -8.81 18.27
N ASP A 122 -17.17 -9.06 18.88
CA ASP A 122 -17.76 -8.14 19.86
C ASP A 122 -16.88 -8.00 21.13
N ARG A 123 -16.30 -9.10 21.62
CA ARG A 123 -15.33 -9.09 22.72
C ARG A 123 -14.06 -8.33 22.40
N LEU A 124 -13.60 -8.38 21.15
CA LEU A 124 -12.43 -7.63 20.70
C LEU A 124 -12.73 -6.13 20.56
N MET A 125 -13.91 -5.79 20.05
CA MET A 125 -14.34 -4.41 19.85
C MET A 125 -14.74 -3.71 21.16
N LYS A 126 -15.17 -4.46 22.17
CA LYS A 126 -15.56 -3.95 23.49
C LYS A 126 -14.62 -4.49 24.56
N PRO A 127 -13.42 -3.89 24.72
CA PRO A 127 -12.51 -4.31 25.77
C PRO A 127 -13.16 -4.15 27.15
N ASP A 128 -12.78 -5.02 28.08
CA ASP A 128 -13.28 -5.01 29.45
C ASP A 128 -12.94 -3.66 30.13
N PRO A 129 -13.94 -2.88 30.58
CA PRO A 129 -13.73 -1.56 31.16
C PRO A 129 -12.85 -1.60 32.42
N ALA A 130 -12.87 -2.70 33.17
CA ALA A 130 -12.04 -2.84 34.37
C ALA A 130 -10.55 -2.93 33.99
N LYS A 131 -10.22 -3.65 32.92
CA LYS A 131 -8.85 -3.73 32.41
C LYS A 131 -8.38 -2.39 31.85
N GLN A 132 -9.25 -1.72 31.10
CA GLN A 132 -8.92 -0.40 30.55
C GLN A 132 -8.61 0.63 31.65
N ALA A 133 -9.37 0.62 32.76
CA ALA A 133 -9.11 1.49 33.90
C ALA A 133 -7.75 1.19 34.55
N GLN A 134 -7.37 -0.09 34.68
CA GLN A 134 -6.07 -0.49 35.22
C GLN A 134 -4.91 -0.05 34.32
N ASP A 135 -5.06 -0.19 33.01
CA ASP A 135 -4.04 0.24 32.05
C ASP A 135 -3.83 1.76 32.11
N ILE A 136 -4.92 2.53 32.15
CA ILE A 136 -4.85 4.00 32.32
C ILE A 136 -4.09 4.36 33.60
N ALA A 137 -4.44 3.73 34.73
CA ALA A 137 -3.76 4.00 36.01
C ALA A 137 -2.28 3.61 35.98
N ARG A 138 -1.92 2.53 35.28
CA ARG A 138 -0.53 2.10 35.08
C ARG A 138 0.26 3.13 34.27
N TYR A 139 -0.30 3.63 33.17
CA TYR A 139 0.33 4.65 32.34
C TYR A 139 0.49 5.98 33.07
N GLU A 140 -0.51 6.40 33.84
CA GLU A 140 -0.43 7.62 34.66
C GLU A 140 0.71 7.53 35.69
N ARG A 141 0.85 6.39 36.37
CA ARG A 141 1.92 6.15 37.34
C ARG A 141 3.30 6.22 36.68
N LEU A 142 3.46 5.59 35.50
CA LEU A 142 4.72 5.58 34.76
C LEU A 142 5.10 6.99 34.28
N ALA A 143 4.12 7.77 33.83
CA ALA A 143 4.34 9.16 33.41
C ALA A 143 4.82 10.03 34.58
N LYS A 144 4.15 9.95 35.74
CA LYS A 144 4.55 10.66 36.97
C LYS A 144 5.95 10.25 37.45
N GLN A 145 6.31 8.97 37.33
CA GLN A 145 7.64 8.49 37.68
C GLN A 145 8.73 9.08 36.76
N LYS A 146 8.49 9.07 35.44
CA LYS A 146 9.42 9.65 34.45
C LYS A 146 9.62 11.15 34.63
N GLU A 147 8.58 11.88 35.00
CA GLU A 147 8.66 13.31 35.31
C GLU A 147 9.54 13.56 36.54
N ARG A 148 9.32 12.79 37.61
CA ARG A 148 10.14 12.88 38.84
C ARG A 148 11.61 12.55 38.61
N SER A 149 11.93 11.60 37.74
CA SER A 149 13.32 11.24 37.44
C SER A 149 14.05 12.25 36.53
N ARG A 150 13.32 13.17 35.89
CA ARG A 150 13.88 14.19 34.99
C ARG A 150 14.17 15.53 35.67
N LYS A 151 13.78 15.68 36.94
CA LYS A 151 13.98 16.87 37.75
C LYS A 151 15.08 16.62 38.77
#